data_AF-A0A2K1WNP8-F1
#
_entry.id   AF-A0A2K1WNP8-F1
#
_cell.length_a   1.000
_cell.length_b   1.000
_cell.length_c   1.000
_cell.angle_alpha   90.00
_cell.angle_beta   90.00
_cell.angle_gamma   90.00
#
_symmetry.space_group_name_H-M   'P 1'
#
loop_
_entity.id
_entity.type
_entity.pdbx_description
1 polymer ?
#
loop_
_entity_poly.entity_id
_entity_poly.type
_entity_poly.pdbx_seq_one_letter_code
_entity_poly.pdbx_strand_id
1 'polypeptide(L)'
;MPWNAIDSRSQMRFEIAGFVDANAHTATASAADFKKAARRACKTRFEDARSRFPNALEKDLPFLCMDFTYEYTLLVDGFGLHPRKNFSLEGQLKYENSLMEAAWPLGSAIEAVSPSSVSVLN
;
A
#
# COMPACT_ATOMS: atom_id res chain seq x y z
N MET A 1 -2.35 20.80 -14.60
CA MET A 1 -1.88 19.95 -13.49
C MET A 1 -1.01 18.87 -14.11
N PRO A 2 0.32 19.00 -14.08
CA PRO A 2 1.20 18.03 -14.72
C PRO A 2 1.35 16.81 -13.82
N TRP A 3 0.86 15.67 -14.30
CA TRP A 3 1.08 14.31 -13.78
C TRP A 3 2.55 13.87 -13.95
N ASN A 4 3.49 14.71 -13.54
CA ASN A 4 4.92 14.47 -13.70
C ASN A 4 5.55 14.10 -12.36
N ALA A 5 5.03 13.04 -11.75
CA ALA A 5 5.71 12.24 -10.74
C ALA A 5 4.80 11.06 -10.42
N ILE A 6 4.83 10.02 -11.25
CA ILE A 6 4.81 8.68 -10.65
C ILE A 6 6.17 8.61 -9.98
N ASP A 7 6.27 9.12 -8.74
CA ASP A 7 7.36 8.71 -7.89
C ASP A 7 7.18 7.21 -7.72
N SER A 8 7.98 6.45 -8.46
CA SER A 8 8.00 4.99 -8.39
C SER A 8 8.41 4.50 -6.99
N ARG A 9 8.81 5.43 -6.10
CA ARG A 9 8.88 5.30 -4.65
C ARG A 9 7.72 6.03 -3.97
N SER A 10 6.49 5.74 -4.39
CA SER A 10 5.32 6.02 -3.55
C SER A 10 5.48 5.15 -2.31
N GLN A 11 6.18 5.66 -1.30
CA GLN A 11 6.57 4.94 -0.09
C GLN A 11 5.34 4.26 0.46
N MET A 12 5.33 2.95 0.33
CA MET A 12 4.15 2.21 0.67
C MET A 12 3.96 2.31 2.18
N ARG A 13 2.74 2.56 2.65
CA ARG A 13 2.47 2.83 4.07
C ARG A 13 2.99 1.72 4.99
N PHE A 14 3.09 0.50 4.47
CA PHE A 14 3.69 -0.64 5.16
C PHE A 14 5.23 -0.59 5.31
N GLU A 15 5.96 0.08 4.41
CA GLU A 15 7.38 0.39 4.58
C GLU A 15 7.57 1.41 5.71
N ILE A 16 6.71 2.44 5.76
CA ILE A 16 6.69 3.44 6.84
C ILE A 16 6.34 2.76 8.17
N ALA A 17 5.42 1.81 8.15
CA ALA A 17 5.07 1.00 9.30
C ALA A 17 6.21 0.08 9.77
N GLY A 18 7.32 -0.02 9.03
CA GLY A 18 8.55 -0.69 9.48
C GLY A 18 8.39 -2.18 9.76
N PHE A 19 7.38 -2.83 9.19
CA PHE A 19 7.23 -4.29 9.22
C PHE A 19 7.48 -4.95 7.86
N VAL A 20 7.82 -4.14 6.84
CA VAL A 20 8.22 -4.58 5.49
C VAL A 20 9.56 -3.91 5.14
N ASP A 21 10.43 -4.63 4.41
CA ASP A 21 11.65 -4.07 3.84
C ASP A 21 11.30 -3.01 2.78
N ALA A 22 11.88 -1.81 2.91
CA ALA A 22 11.65 -0.69 2.00
C ALA A 22 12.13 -0.95 0.56
N ASN A 23 12.92 -2.00 0.32
CA ASN A 23 13.36 -2.40 -1.01
C ASN A 23 12.56 -3.59 -1.59
N ALA A 24 11.60 -4.13 -0.85
CA ALA A 24 10.81 -5.27 -1.31
C ALA A 24 9.65 -4.81 -2.20
N HIS A 25 9.61 -5.31 -3.43
CA HIS A 25 8.49 -5.09 -4.36
C HIS A 25 7.19 -5.78 -3.91
N THR A 26 7.36 -6.85 -3.14
CA THR A 26 6.33 -7.77 -2.66
C THR A 26 6.59 -8.07 -1.19
N ALA A 27 5.57 -8.06 -0.33
CA ALA A 27 5.74 -8.37 1.08
C ALA A 27 4.58 -9.20 1.62
N THR A 28 4.83 -9.96 2.68
CA THR A 28 3.76 -10.67 3.41
C THR A 28 3.47 -9.94 4.71
N ALA A 29 2.21 -9.67 4.98
CA ALA A 29 1.76 -9.03 6.22
C ALA A 29 0.47 -9.65 6.74
N SER A 30 0.16 -9.33 7.99
CA SER A 30 -1.14 -9.62 8.61
C SER A 30 -1.78 -8.33 9.13
N ALA A 31 -3.10 -8.33 9.32
CA ALA A 31 -3.76 -7.16 9.91
C ALA A 31 -3.27 -6.87 11.34
N ALA A 32 -2.78 -7.88 12.07
CA ALA A 32 -2.13 -7.70 13.36
C ALA A 32 -0.86 -6.83 13.28
N ASP A 33 -0.16 -6.79 12.14
CA ASP A 33 1.04 -5.96 11.98
C ASP A 33 0.68 -4.48 11.83
N PHE A 34 -0.41 -4.16 11.11
CA PHE A 34 -1.02 -2.83 11.09
C PHE A 34 -1.47 -2.40 12.50
N LYS A 35 -2.08 -3.30 13.28
CA LYS A 35 -2.44 -3.01 14.68
C LYS A 35 -1.23 -2.65 15.54
N LYS A 36 -0.10 -3.36 15.38
CA LYS A 36 1.15 -3.05 16.11
C LYS A 36 1.71 -1.70 15.68
N ALA A 37 1.69 -1.40 14.37
CA ALA A 37 2.12 -0.12 13.82
C ALA A 37 1.26 1.03 14.35
N ALA A 38 -0.07 0.87 14.37
CA ALA A 38 -1.00 1.84 14.95
C ALA A 38 -0.69 2.10 16.43
N ARG A 39 -0.55 1.05 17.25
CA ARG A 39 -0.21 1.21 18.67
C ARG A 39 1.10 1.93 18.90
N ARG A 40 2.08 1.76 18.00
CA ARG A 40 3.36 2.48 18.06
C ARG A 40 3.17 3.93 17.67
N ALA A 41 2.53 4.21 16.53
CA ALA A 41 2.30 5.56 16.04
C ALA A 41 1.45 6.40 17.01
N CYS A 42 0.35 5.86 17.52
CA CYS A 42 -0.55 6.57 18.43
C CYS A 42 0.04 6.84 19.82
N LYS A 43 1.16 6.19 20.18
CA LYS A 43 1.90 6.45 21.44
C LYS A 43 3.09 7.37 21.23
N THR A 44 3.43 7.70 20.00
CA THR A 44 4.53 8.58 19.66
C THR A 44 4.03 10.02 19.69
N ARG A 45 4.76 10.89 20.40
CA ARG A 45 4.48 12.33 20.37
C ARG A 45 4.93 12.89 19.02
N PHE A 46 4.31 13.99 18.58
CA PHE A 46 4.61 14.54 17.27
C PHE A 46 6.10 14.92 17.11
N GLU A 47 6.72 15.43 18.17
CA GLU A 47 8.13 15.81 18.20
C GLU A 47 9.07 14.61 17.97
N ASP A 48 8.62 13.41 18.36
CA ASP A 48 9.36 12.15 18.21
C ASP A 48 8.98 11.39 16.92
N ALA A 49 7.98 11.87 16.16
CA ALA A 49 7.44 11.14 15.02
C ALA A 49 8.50 10.94 13.93
N ARG A 50 9.31 11.97 13.64
CA ARG A 50 10.36 11.90 12.62
C ARG A 50 11.46 10.90 12.97
N SER A 51 11.85 10.81 14.23
CA SER A 51 12.88 9.85 14.67
C SER A 51 12.33 8.42 14.71
N ARG A 52 11.06 8.26 15.06
CA ARG A 52 10.38 6.95 15.11
C ARG A 52 10.06 6.39 13.72
N PHE A 53 9.74 7.27 12.77
CA PHE A 53 9.32 6.94 11.41
C PHE A 53 10.21 7.71 10.40
N PRO A 54 11.51 7.37 10.31
CA PRO A 54 12.47 8.14 9.49
C PRO A 54 12.16 8.09 8.00
N ASN A 55 11.48 7.03 7.56
CA ASN A 55 11.09 6.84 6.18
C ASN A 55 9.79 7.56 5.81
N ALA A 56 9.00 8.07 6.77
CA ALA A 56 7.77 8.78 6.44
C ALA A 56 8.07 10.16 5.82
N LEU A 57 7.26 10.61 4.87
CA LEU A 57 7.29 12.00 4.44
C LEU A 57 6.81 12.91 5.59
N GLU A 58 7.41 14.10 5.70
CA GLU A 58 7.11 15.04 6.79
C GLU A 58 5.62 15.41 6.86
N LYS A 59 5.00 15.61 5.70
CA LYS A 59 3.56 15.90 5.57
C LYS A 59 2.65 14.77 6.07
N ASP A 60 3.15 13.54 6.11
CA ASP A 60 2.36 12.35 6.47
C ASP A 60 2.50 12.00 7.97
N LEU A 61 3.53 12.51 8.65
CA LEU A 61 3.81 12.24 10.07
C LEU A 61 2.60 12.48 11.00
N PRO A 62 1.80 13.57 10.86
CA PRO A 62 0.64 13.79 11.72
C PRO A 62 -0.44 12.72 11.58
N PHE A 63 -0.48 12.00 10.45
CA PHE A 63 -1.59 11.13 10.08
C PHE A 63 -1.31 9.64 10.34
N LEU A 64 -0.07 9.26 10.64
CA LEU A 64 0.32 7.84 10.79
C LEU A 64 -0.52 7.05 11.79
N CYS A 65 -0.90 7.66 12.92
CA CYS A 65 -1.79 7.01 13.89
C CYS A 65 -3.18 6.73 13.30
N MET A 66 -3.76 7.72 12.62
CA MET A 66 -5.06 7.59 11.96
C MET A 66 -4.99 6.56 10.84
N ASP A 67 -3.98 6.64 9.98
CA ASP A 67 -3.84 5.79 8.81
C ASP A 67 -3.67 4.31 9.20
N PHE A 68 -2.77 3.98 10.13
CA PHE A 68 -2.60 2.59 10.56
C PHE A 68 -3.80 2.05 11.35
N THR A 69 -4.50 2.92 12.08
CA THR A 69 -5.75 2.52 12.75
C THR A 69 -6.82 2.21 11.72
N TYR A 70 -6.97 3.07 10.71
CA TYR A 70 -7.92 2.89 9.62
C TYR A 70 -7.63 1.64 8.79
N GLU A 71 -6.38 1.40 8.42
CA GLU A 71 -5.98 0.19 7.69
C GLU A 71 -6.30 -1.08 8.49
N TYR A 72 -6.02 -1.09 9.80
CA TYR A 72 -6.38 -2.22 10.65
C TYR A 72 -7.90 -2.45 10.72
N THR A 73 -8.69 -1.40 11.00
CA THR A 73 -10.14 -1.54 11.17
C THR A 73 -10.82 -1.84 9.83
N LEU A 74 -10.36 -1.27 8.71
CA LEU A 74 -10.86 -1.61 7.39
C LEU A 74 -10.65 -3.10 7.07
N LEU A 75 -9.46 -3.62 7.34
CA LEU A 75 -9.15 -5.03 7.06
C LEU A 75 -9.95 -5.98 7.96
N VAL A 76 -10.05 -5.71 9.26
CA VAL A 76 -10.68 -6.62 10.22
C VAL A 76 -12.17 -6.40 10.33
N ASP A 77 -12.61 -5.16 10.60
CA ASP A 77 -14.00 -4.84 10.87
C ASP A 77 -14.78 -4.56 9.58
N GLY A 78 -14.13 -3.99 8.57
CA GLY A 78 -14.73 -3.71 7.25
C GLY A 78 -14.81 -4.96 6.36
N PHE A 79 -13.67 -5.61 6.11
CA PHE A 79 -13.58 -6.77 5.23
C PHE A 79 -13.69 -8.13 5.95
N GLY A 80 -13.70 -8.15 7.29
CA GLY A 80 -13.84 -9.40 8.05
C GLY A 80 -12.61 -10.30 8.04
N LEU A 81 -11.40 -9.78 7.74
CA LEU A 81 -10.20 -10.61 7.73
C LEU A 81 -9.82 -11.05 9.14
N HIS A 82 -9.49 -12.34 9.29
CA HIS A 82 -8.92 -12.84 10.52
C HIS A 82 -7.58 -12.12 10.80
N PRO A 83 -7.35 -11.53 11.99
CA PRO A 83 -6.20 -10.64 12.22
C PRO A 83 -4.82 -11.26 11.98
N ARG A 84 -4.71 -12.58 12.09
CA ARG A 84 -3.47 -13.35 11.88
C ARG A 84 -3.37 -14.00 10.50
N LYS A 85 -4.37 -13.83 9.63
CA LYS A 85 -4.29 -14.35 8.26
C LYS A 85 -3.27 -13.51 7.50
N ASN A 86 -2.29 -14.18 6.93
CA ASN A 86 -1.30 -13.54 6.07
C ASN A 86 -1.90 -13.24 4.71
N PHE A 87 -1.52 -12.10 4.15
CA PHE A 87 -1.83 -11.68 2.78
C PHE A 87 -0.60 -11.01 2.17
N SER A 88 -0.56 -10.96 0.85
CA SER A 88 0.48 -10.26 0.10
C SER A 88 0.15 -8.76 -0.01
N LEU A 89 1.19 -7.96 0.15
CA LEU A 89 1.24 -6.53 -0.12
C LEU A 89 2.13 -6.35 -1.34
N GLU A 90 1.56 -5.88 -2.44
CA GLU A 90 2.24 -5.82 -3.73
C GLU A 90 2.24 -4.37 -4.21
N GLY A 91 3.41 -3.74 -4.26
CA GLY A 91 3.57 -2.45 -4.94
C GLY A 91 3.83 -2.64 -6.43
N GLN A 92 4.61 -3.68 -6.75
CA GLN A 92 4.96 -4.05 -8.11
C GLN A 92 4.88 -5.56 -8.28
N LEU A 93 4.30 -5.98 -9.39
CA LEU A 93 4.19 -7.36 -9.83
C LEU A 93 5.34 -7.67 -10.80
N LYS A 94 5.98 -8.82 -10.62
CA LYS A 94 6.94 -9.33 -11.60
C LYS A 94 6.19 -10.04 -12.72
N TYR A 95 6.35 -9.55 -13.95
CA TYR A 95 5.85 -10.19 -15.15
C TYR A 95 7.01 -10.39 -16.13
N GLU A 96 7.35 -11.65 -16.41
CA GLU A 96 8.55 -12.04 -17.16
C GLU A 96 9.82 -11.37 -16.59
N ASN A 97 10.49 -10.55 -17.41
CA ASN A 97 11.70 -9.81 -17.06
C ASN A 97 11.42 -8.35 -16.64
N SER A 98 10.15 -8.00 -16.42
CA SER A 98 9.72 -6.63 -16.10
C SER A 98 9.01 -6.54 -14.75
N LEU A 99 9.10 -5.37 -14.14
CA LEU A 99 8.30 -4.97 -12.98
C LEU A 99 7.16 -4.08 -13.46
N MET A 100 5.93 -4.45 -13.10
CA MET A 100 4.72 -3.70 -13.42
C MET A 100 4.10 -3.19 -12.12
N GLU A 101 3.60 -1.96 -12.09
CA GLU A 101 2.89 -1.47 -10.91
C GLU A 101 1.60 -2.27 -10.67
N ALA A 102 1.31 -2.60 -9.42
CA ALA A 102 0.05 -3.24 -9.03
C ALA A 102 -1.10 -2.22 -9.04
N ALA A 103 -1.37 -1.64 -10.21
CA ALA A 103 -2.28 -0.52 -10.38
C ALA A 103 -3.23 -0.71 -11.57
N TRP A 104 -4.29 0.09 -11.55
CA TRP A 104 -5.35 0.15 -12.55
C TRP A 104 -4.95 0.43 -14.02
N PRO A 105 -3.83 1.12 -14.35
CA PRO A 105 -3.52 1.45 -15.75
C PRO A 105 -3.35 0.22 -16.64
N LEU A 106 -2.75 -0.86 -16.12
CA LEU A 106 -2.56 -2.09 -16.89
C LEU A 106 -3.90 -2.76 -17.24
N GLY A 107 -4.82 -2.85 -16.27
CA GLY A 107 -6.16 -3.38 -16.51
C GLY A 107 -6.95 -2.55 -17.53
N SER A 108 -6.83 -1.22 -17.46
CA SER A 108 -7.48 -0.29 -18.40
C SER A 108 -6.95 -0.46 -19.83
N ALA A 109 -5.63 -0.66 -19.98
CA ALA A 109 -5.02 -0.91 -21.28
C ALA A 109 -5.47 -2.26 -21.86
N ILE A 110 -5.52 -3.31 -21.02
CA ILE A 110 -6.03 -4.64 -21.43
C ILE A 110 -7.48 -4.53 -21.89
N GLU A 111 -8.34 -3.83 -21.15
CA GLU A 111 -9.74 -3.60 -21.55
C GLU A 111 -9.83 -2.92 -22.91
N ALA A 112 -9.03 -1.87 -23.14
CA ALA A 112 -9.03 -1.12 -24.39
C ALA A 112 -8.60 -1.95 -25.62
N VAL A 113 -7.73 -2.94 -25.43
CA VAL A 113 -7.23 -3.80 -26.52
C VAL A 113 -7.91 -5.16 -26.59
N SER A 114 -8.77 -5.50 -25.63
CA SER A 114 -9.40 -6.81 -25.56
C SER A 114 -10.44 -6.98 -26.66
N PRO A 115 -10.43 -8.12 -27.40
CA PRO A 115 -11.28 -8.33 -28.58
C PRO A 115 -12.79 -8.52 -28.28
N SER A 116 -13.27 -8.15 -27.08
CA SER A 116 -14.66 -8.34 -26.64
C SER A 116 -15.53 -7.07 -26.75
N SER A 117 -14.99 -5.94 -27.20
CA SER A 117 -15.78 -4.73 -27.52
C SER A 117 -16.34 -4.72 -28.95
N VAL A 118 -15.99 -5.71 -29.79
CA VAL A 118 -16.44 -5.81 -31.19
C VAL A 118 -16.87 -7.25 -31.52
N SER A 119 -18.02 -7.67 -31.00
CA SER A 119 -18.78 -8.82 -31.55
C SER A 119 -20.30 -8.71 -31.35
N VAL A 120 -20.82 -7.49 -31.21
CA VAL A 120 -22.27 -7.21 -31.37
C VAL A 120 -22.49 -6.43 -32.65
N LEU A 121 -21.94 -6.89 -33.78
CA LEU A 121 -22.38 -6.56 -35.14
C LEU A 121 -21.70 -7.55 -36.10
N ASN A 122 -22.27 -8.75 -36.23
CA ASN A 122 -22.40 -9.54 -37.47
C ASN A 122 -23.02 -10.90 -37.17
#